data_AF-A0A261SIB8-F1
#
_entry.id   AF-A0A261SIB8-F1
#
_cell.length_a   1.000
_cell.length_b   1.000
_cell.length_c   1.000
_cell.angle_alpha   90.00
_cell.angle_beta   90.00
_cell.angle_gamma   90.00
#
_symmetry.space_group_name_H-M   'P 1'
#
loop_
_entity.id
_entity.type
_entity.pdbx_description
1 polymer ?
#
loop_
_entity_poly.entity_id
_entity_poly.type
_entity_poly.pdbx_seq_one_letter_code
_entity_poly.pdbx_strand_id
1 'polypeptide(L)'
;MPFSDSHPQGSRRSVFSCLLPLALAALAISPLPAAADGKPTIGIIGAGHEGSALGALWAKAGYKVVFATRDPRRLQALVAGIGPNASAGSVDQAIDRGDVVVLAVPYRAEPEIAKQYGAKLAGKILIDVDNAYPARDGDIAVAARAAGVARYSARLFAGTRFVRAFNSINANSLGPGCGEALYSYTDDEAGRVTAELIRAAGCTPVRGQDL
;
A
#
# COMPACT_ATOMS: atom_id res chain seq x y z
N MET A 1 -20.78 -72.70 -59.60
CA MET A 1 -20.29 -71.43 -60.17
C MET A 1 -21.47 -70.47 -60.16
N PRO A 2 -21.37 -69.25 -59.59
CA PRO A 2 -20.28 -68.30 -59.81
C PRO A 2 -19.60 -67.72 -58.56
N PHE A 3 -18.40 -67.23 -58.84
CA PHE A 3 -17.55 -66.19 -58.26
C PHE A 3 -17.94 -65.50 -56.93
N SER A 4 -17.00 -65.68 -55.99
CA SER A 4 -16.73 -64.85 -54.83
C SER A 4 -16.01 -63.58 -55.28
N ASP A 5 -16.44 -62.41 -54.78
CA ASP A 5 -15.56 -61.25 -54.63
C ASP A 5 -15.86 -60.49 -53.34
N SER A 6 -14.76 -60.24 -52.65
CA SER A 6 -14.61 -59.70 -51.30
C SER A 6 -14.78 -58.19 -51.25
N HIS A 7 -15.45 -57.66 -50.22
CA HIS A 7 -15.29 -56.28 -49.79
C HIS A 7 -14.81 -56.18 -48.34
N PRO A 8 -13.86 -55.29 -48.02
CA PRO A 8 -13.18 -55.26 -46.73
C PRO A 8 -13.87 -54.36 -45.69
N GLN A 9 -13.62 -54.74 -44.45
CA GLN A 9 -13.98 -54.11 -43.18
C GLN A 9 -13.62 -52.61 -43.13
N GLY A 10 -14.63 -51.76 -43.03
CA GLY A 10 -14.53 -50.34 -42.73
C GLY A 10 -14.77 -50.07 -41.24
N SER A 11 -13.69 -49.76 -40.53
CA SER A 11 -13.59 -49.39 -39.12
C SER A 11 -14.61 -48.32 -38.67
N ARG A 12 -15.45 -48.66 -37.68
CA ARG A 12 -16.26 -47.68 -36.92
C ARG A 12 -15.34 -46.84 -36.04
N ARG A 13 -14.91 -45.68 -36.54
CA ARG A 13 -14.27 -44.65 -35.71
C ARG A 13 -15.36 -43.89 -34.94
N SER A 14 -15.55 -44.27 -33.68
CA SER A 14 -16.34 -43.53 -32.70
C SER A 14 -15.61 -42.24 -32.36
N VAL A 15 -16.16 -41.09 -32.76
CA VAL A 15 -15.65 -39.78 -32.37
C VAL A 15 -16.08 -39.52 -30.93
N PHE A 16 -15.21 -39.81 -29.97
CA PHE A 16 -15.39 -39.34 -28.59
C PHE A 16 -15.08 -37.84 -28.55
N SER A 17 -16.14 -37.03 -28.55
CA SER A 17 -16.06 -35.59 -28.32
C SER A 17 -15.71 -35.35 -26.84
N CYS A 18 -14.42 -35.20 -26.56
CA CYS A 18 -13.92 -34.88 -25.22
C CYS A 18 -14.07 -33.37 -24.97
N LEU A 19 -15.25 -32.95 -24.51
CA LEU A 19 -15.47 -31.61 -23.98
C LEU A 19 -14.78 -31.52 -22.60
N LEU A 20 -13.56 -30.99 -22.56
CA LEU A 20 -12.97 -30.53 -21.30
C LEU A 20 -13.75 -29.31 -20.81
N PRO A 21 -14.26 -29.28 -19.57
CA PRO A 21 -14.75 -28.04 -19.00
C PRO A 21 -13.54 -27.15 -18.71
N LEU A 22 -13.54 -25.95 -19.29
CA LEU A 22 -12.63 -24.87 -18.93
C LEU A 22 -12.93 -24.50 -17.47
N ALA A 23 -12.15 -25.05 -16.54
CA ALA A 23 -12.23 -24.68 -15.14
C ALA A 23 -11.78 -23.22 -15.01
N LEU A 24 -12.75 -22.31 -14.89
CA LEU A 24 -12.51 -20.94 -14.52
C LEU A 24 -12.00 -20.96 -13.08
N ALA A 25 -10.67 -20.94 -12.90
CA ALA A 25 -10.06 -20.76 -11.60
C ALA A 25 -10.42 -19.34 -11.12
N ALA A 26 -11.52 -19.22 -10.38
CA ALA A 26 -11.80 -18.04 -9.61
C ALA A 26 -10.67 -17.90 -8.59
N LEU A 27 -9.78 -16.92 -8.80
CA LEU A 27 -8.91 -16.46 -7.72
C LEU A 27 -9.85 -15.98 -6.62
N ALA A 28 -9.96 -16.76 -5.55
CA ALA A 28 -10.61 -16.32 -4.34
C ALA A 28 -9.83 -15.12 -3.81
N ILE A 29 -10.36 -13.92 -4.02
CA ILE A 29 -9.97 -12.74 -3.27
C ILE A 29 -10.47 -13.00 -1.86
N SER A 30 -9.60 -13.57 -1.01
CA SER A 30 -9.90 -13.67 0.40
C SER A 30 -10.15 -12.24 0.91
N PRO A 31 -11.32 -11.94 1.49
CA PRO A 31 -11.51 -10.65 2.13
C PRO A 31 -10.43 -10.53 3.21
N LEU A 32 -9.72 -9.41 3.20
CA LEU A 32 -8.87 -9.03 4.34
C LEU A 32 -9.72 -9.18 5.61
N PRO A 33 -9.14 -9.65 6.72
CA PRO A 33 -9.85 -9.64 7.97
C PRO A 33 -10.33 -8.20 8.20
N ALA A 34 -11.66 -8.00 8.19
CA ALA A 34 -12.26 -6.78 8.68
C ALA A 34 -11.64 -6.53 10.05
N ALA A 35 -11.07 -5.34 10.25
CA ALA A 35 -10.35 -4.99 11.47
C ALA A 35 -11.21 -5.41 12.68
N ALA A 36 -10.76 -6.45 13.39
CA ALA A 36 -11.47 -7.02 14.51
C ALA A 36 -11.48 -5.98 15.63
N ASP A 37 -12.62 -5.33 15.84
CA ASP A 37 -13.02 -4.51 17.01
C ASP A 37 -11.98 -3.51 17.59
N GLY A 38 -10.95 -3.14 16.82
CA GLY A 38 -9.82 -2.32 17.27
C GLY A 38 -9.24 -1.44 16.16
N LYS A 39 -8.59 -0.35 16.55
CA LYS A 39 -7.90 0.56 15.62
C LYS A 39 -6.81 -0.20 14.84
N PRO A 40 -6.67 0.03 13.52
CA PRO A 40 -5.62 -0.61 12.72
C PRO A 40 -4.23 -0.28 13.28
N THR A 41 -3.30 -1.23 13.16
CA THR A 41 -1.89 -0.98 13.44
C THR A 41 -1.25 -0.26 12.26
N ILE A 42 -0.42 0.74 12.54
CA ILE A 42 0.23 1.58 11.55
C ILE A 42 1.72 1.25 11.52
N GLY A 43 2.20 0.74 10.39
CA GLY A 43 3.62 0.61 10.10
C GLY A 43 4.15 1.87 9.40
N ILE A 44 5.15 2.53 9.95
CA ILE A 44 5.73 3.74 9.34
C ILE A 44 7.15 3.43 8.86
N ILE A 45 7.35 3.48 7.55
CA ILE A 45 8.66 3.38 6.91
C ILE A 45 9.20 4.80 6.74
N GLY A 46 10.12 5.18 7.61
CA GLY A 46 10.71 6.52 7.67
C GLY A 46 10.28 7.28 8.91
N ALA A 47 11.22 7.52 9.82
CA ALA A 47 11.03 8.33 11.03
C ALA A 47 11.66 9.72 10.86
N GLY A 48 11.38 10.38 9.73
CA GLY A 48 11.72 11.79 9.48
C GLY A 48 10.83 12.74 10.28
N HIS A 49 10.72 14.01 9.86
CA HIS A 49 9.85 14.96 10.56
C HIS A 49 8.38 14.54 10.45
N GLU A 50 7.94 14.18 9.24
CA GLU A 50 6.56 13.84 8.90
C GLU A 50 6.16 12.51 9.53
N GLY A 51 6.95 11.45 9.31
CA GLY A 51 6.69 10.14 9.88
C GLY A 51 6.67 10.14 11.40
N SER A 52 7.61 10.85 12.05
CA SER A 52 7.64 10.96 13.51
C SER A 52 6.45 11.76 14.06
N ALA A 53 6.09 12.88 13.42
CA ALA A 53 4.97 13.71 13.85
C ALA A 53 3.63 12.97 13.70
N LEU A 54 3.36 12.39 12.53
CA LEU A 54 2.14 11.61 12.29
C LEU A 54 2.05 10.41 13.22
N GLY A 55 3.13 9.64 13.36
CA GLY A 55 3.16 8.49 14.24
C GLY A 55 2.94 8.85 15.71
N ALA A 56 3.50 9.96 16.19
CA ALA A 56 3.23 10.46 17.54
C ALA A 56 1.76 10.86 17.73
N LEU A 57 1.17 11.56 16.76
CA LEU A 57 -0.24 11.96 16.79
C LEU A 57 -1.17 10.74 16.80
N TRP A 58 -0.92 9.75 15.95
CA TRP A 58 -1.72 8.53 15.91
C TRP A 58 -1.54 7.68 17.17
N ALA A 59 -0.33 7.55 17.70
CA ALA A 59 -0.10 6.86 18.97
C ALA A 59 -0.86 7.54 20.13
N LYS A 60 -0.88 8.88 20.17
CA LYS A 60 -1.68 9.65 21.12
C LYS A 60 -3.19 9.46 20.92
N ALA A 61 -3.63 9.29 19.67
CA ALA A 61 -5.02 8.97 19.32
C ALA A 61 -5.39 7.48 19.52
N GLY A 62 -4.50 6.68 20.13
CA GLY A 62 -4.75 5.29 20.53
C GLY A 62 -4.41 4.22 19.49
N TYR A 63 -3.80 4.58 18.36
CA TYR A 63 -3.34 3.61 17.37
C TYR A 63 -2.03 2.96 17.82
N LYS A 64 -1.82 1.68 17.48
CA LYS A 64 -0.50 1.06 17.63
C LYS A 64 0.37 1.46 16.44
N VAL A 65 1.59 1.91 16.69
CA VAL A 65 2.52 2.41 15.68
C VAL A 65 3.85 1.65 15.76
N VAL A 66 4.30 1.14 14.62
CA VAL A 66 5.61 0.50 14.46
C VAL A 66 6.46 1.36 13.53
N PHE A 67 7.49 2.00 14.08
CA PHE A 67 8.41 2.83 13.31
C PHE A 67 9.57 1.99 12.79
N ALA A 68 9.89 2.17 11.51
CA ALA A 68 11.07 1.63 10.87
C ALA A 68 11.89 2.75 10.24
N THR A 69 13.21 2.63 10.34
CA THR A 69 14.16 3.55 9.69
C THR A 69 15.48 2.83 9.45
N ARG A 70 16.31 3.40 8.58
CA ARG A 70 17.67 2.91 8.32
C ARG A 70 18.67 3.28 9.41
N ASP A 71 18.35 4.23 10.29
CA ASP A 71 19.16 4.59 11.46
C ASP A 71 18.41 4.29 12.77
N PRO A 72 18.44 3.03 13.25
CA PRO A 72 17.63 2.57 14.39
C PRO A 72 17.93 3.33 15.69
N ARG A 73 19.12 3.93 15.81
CA ARG A 73 19.54 4.72 16.97
C ARG A 73 18.62 5.91 17.22
N ARG A 74 17.99 6.44 16.16
CA ARG A 74 17.05 7.56 16.25
C ARG A 74 15.67 7.13 16.77
N LEU A 75 15.33 5.84 16.73
CA LEU A 75 14.00 5.36 17.13
C LEU A 75 13.84 5.20 18.64
N GLN A 76 14.90 4.85 19.37
CA GLN A 76 14.78 4.56 20.81
C GLN A 76 14.29 5.78 21.59
N ALA A 77 14.88 6.95 21.35
CA ALA A 77 14.44 8.20 21.96
C ALA A 77 13.02 8.59 21.49
N LEU A 78 12.72 8.41 20.20
CA LEU A 78 11.41 8.73 19.63
C LEU A 78 10.29 7.90 20.27
N VAL A 79 10.43 6.57 20.30
CA VAL A 79 9.37 5.70 20.81
C VAL A 79 9.20 5.82 22.32
N ALA A 80 10.29 6.03 23.06
CA ALA A 80 10.24 6.31 24.49
C ALA A 80 9.49 7.62 24.79
N GLY A 81 9.69 8.66 23.98
CA GLY A 81 8.99 9.93 24.12
C GLY A 81 7.51 9.87 23.77
N ILE A 82 7.08 8.93 22.92
CA ILE A 82 5.67 8.76 22.53
C ILE A 82 4.91 7.87 23.53
N GLY A 83 5.55 6.83 24.07
CA GLY A 83 4.96 5.94 25.07
C GLY A 83 4.42 4.61 24.50
N PRO A 84 3.51 3.92 25.21
CA PRO A 84 3.23 2.48 25.04
C PRO A 84 2.53 2.08 23.74
N ASN A 85 2.10 3.07 22.94
CA ASN A 85 1.50 2.86 21.65
C ASN A 85 2.51 2.90 20.50
N ALA A 86 3.76 3.28 20.76
CA ALA A 86 4.84 3.31 19.77
C ALA A 86 5.87 2.21 20.03
N SER A 87 6.37 1.61 18.96
CA SER A 87 7.47 0.65 19.01
C SER A 87 8.41 0.85 17.82
N ALA A 88 9.68 0.47 17.99
CA ALA A 88 10.66 0.44 16.92
C ALA A 88 10.71 -0.97 16.32
N GLY A 89 10.92 -1.07 15.00
CA GLY A 89 11.09 -2.33 14.31
C GLY A 89 11.89 -2.19 13.02
N SER A 90 12.15 -3.33 12.37
CA SER A 90 12.63 -3.37 10.99
C SER A 90 11.54 -2.94 10.01
N VAL A 91 11.91 -2.68 8.75
CA VAL A 91 10.94 -2.42 7.68
C VAL A 91 9.98 -3.60 7.52
N ASP A 92 10.49 -4.83 7.56
CA ASP A 92 9.66 -6.04 7.56
C ASP A 92 8.66 -6.05 8.72
N GLN A 93 9.10 -5.75 9.94
CA GLN A 93 8.19 -5.72 11.10
C GLN A 93 7.12 -4.64 10.99
N ALA A 94 7.45 -3.48 10.43
CA ALA A 94 6.47 -2.42 10.18
C ALA A 94 5.43 -2.85 9.13
N ILE A 95 5.85 -3.54 8.07
CA ILE A 95 4.96 -4.03 7.03
C ILE A 95 4.10 -5.20 7.54
N ASP A 96 4.71 -6.18 8.19
CA ASP A 96 4.05 -7.42 8.61
C ASP A 96 3.00 -7.14 9.69
N ARG A 97 3.30 -6.20 10.61
CA ARG A 97 2.37 -5.82 11.70
C ARG A 97 1.41 -4.70 11.33
N GLY A 98 1.71 -3.93 10.28
CA GLY A 98 0.89 -2.80 9.85
C GLY A 98 -0.28 -3.26 8.97
N ASP A 99 -1.50 -2.97 9.43
CA ASP A 99 -2.71 -3.05 8.59
C ASP A 99 -2.70 -1.90 7.56
N VAL A 100 -2.18 -0.75 8.00
CA VAL A 100 -1.83 0.42 7.18
C VAL A 100 -0.33 0.62 7.20
N VAL A 101 0.29 0.78 6.03
CA VAL A 101 1.71 1.14 5.92
C VAL A 101 1.83 2.56 5.39
N VAL A 102 2.74 3.34 5.98
CA VAL A 102 3.00 4.74 5.62
C VAL A 102 4.43 4.86 5.10
N LEU A 103 4.58 5.46 3.91
CA LEU A 103 5.87 5.86 3.36
C LEU A 103 6.12 7.32 3.72
N ALA A 104 7.17 7.56 4.50
CA ALA A 104 7.66 8.88 4.91
C ALA A 104 9.18 8.97 4.68
N VAL A 105 9.60 8.79 3.43
CA VAL A 105 11.00 8.68 3.01
C VAL A 105 11.38 9.75 1.98
N PRO A 106 12.67 9.99 1.72
CA PRO A 106 13.04 10.73 0.52
C PRO A 106 12.52 9.99 -0.72
N TYR A 107 11.83 10.70 -1.62
CA TYR A 107 11.14 10.13 -2.78
C TYR A 107 12.01 9.19 -3.62
N ARG A 108 13.32 9.47 -3.73
CA ARG A 108 14.29 8.59 -4.41
C ARG A 108 14.40 7.16 -3.84
N ALA A 109 13.88 6.91 -2.64
CA ALA A 109 13.89 5.59 -2.02
C ALA A 109 12.70 4.72 -2.46
N GLU A 110 11.63 5.31 -3.00
CA GLU A 110 10.43 4.55 -3.39
C GLU A 110 10.70 3.41 -4.37
N PRO A 111 11.53 3.57 -5.43
CA PRO A 111 11.76 2.47 -6.38
C PRO A 111 12.41 1.24 -5.73
N GLU A 112 13.36 1.45 -4.81
CA GLU A 112 14.01 0.34 -4.12
C GLU A 112 13.07 -0.30 -3.09
N ILE A 113 12.24 0.49 -2.40
CA ILE A 113 11.21 -0.03 -1.49
C ILE A 113 10.18 -0.85 -2.28
N ALA A 114 9.72 -0.36 -3.43
CA ALA A 114 8.79 -1.06 -4.30
C ALA A 114 9.39 -2.39 -4.78
N LYS A 115 10.66 -2.38 -5.21
CA LYS A 115 11.38 -3.58 -5.65
C LYS A 115 11.53 -4.60 -4.52
N GLN A 116 11.92 -4.16 -3.32
CA GLN A 116 12.22 -5.05 -2.20
C GLN A 116 10.97 -5.55 -1.48
N TYR A 117 9.96 -4.71 -1.33
CA TYR A 117 8.79 -4.97 -0.47
C TYR A 117 7.45 -4.96 -1.20
N GLY A 118 7.39 -4.66 -2.50
CA GLY A 118 6.14 -4.56 -3.26
C GLY A 118 5.26 -5.80 -3.13
N ALA A 119 5.86 -6.99 -3.15
CA ALA A 119 5.13 -8.24 -2.95
C ALA A 119 4.52 -8.38 -1.55
N LYS A 120 5.18 -7.87 -0.50
CA LYS A 120 4.66 -7.87 0.87
C LYS A 120 3.62 -6.78 1.12
N LEU A 121 3.70 -5.70 0.34
CA LEU A 121 2.76 -4.58 0.41
C LEU A 121 1.48 -4.84 -0.38
N ALA A 122 1.47 -5.81 -1.29
CA ALA A 122 0.30 -6.16 -2.08
C ALA A 122 -0.93 -6.42 -1.19
N GLY A 123 -2.06 -5.82 -1.54
CA GLY A 123 -3.31 -5.84 -0.78
C GLY A 123 -3.37 -4.91 0.45
N LYS A 124 -2.23 -4.41 0.96
CA LYS A 124 -2.22 -3.47 2.09
C LYS A 124 -2.63 -2.07 1.68
N ILE A 125 -3.16 -1.31 2.64
CA ILE A 125 -3.32 0.13 2.49
C ILE A 125 -1.94 0.76 2.60
N LEU A 126 -1.49 1.42 1.54
CA LEU A 126 -0.21 2.12 1.49
C LEU A 126 -0.47 3.62 1.36
N ILE A 127 -0.14 4.39 2.41
CA ILE A 127 -0.24 5.84 2.42
C ILE A 127 1.13 6.44 2.11
N ASP A 128 1.24 7.08 0.96
CA ASP A 128 2.39 7.88 0.55
C ASP A 128 2.20 9.34 1.02
N VAL A 129 3.14 9.81 1.86
CA VAL A 129 3.20 11.22 2.31
C VAL A 129 4.32 12.02 1.66
N ASP A 130 5.04 11.42 0.71
CA ASP A 130 6.31 11.93 0.20
C ASP A 130 6.08 12.96 -0.90
N ASN A 131 7.07 13.85 -1.09
CA ASN A 131 7.07 14.81 -2.19
C ASN A 131 8.31 14.60 -3.05
N ALA A 132 8.12 14.60 -4.37
CA ALA A 132 9.19 14.51 -5.35
C ALA A 132 9.92 15.86 -5.50
N TYR A 133 11.18 15.93 -5.07
CA TYR A 133 12.02 17.13 -5.21
C TYR A 133 13.24 16.84 -6.10
N PRO A 134 13.30 17.33 -7.36
CA PRO A 134 14.40 17.03 -8.28
C PRO A 134 15.80 17.31 -7.70
N ALA A 135 15.98 18.39 -6.95
CA ALA A 135 17.26 18.71 -6.32
C ALA A 135 17.71 17.68 -5.25
N ARG A 136 16.77 16.98 -4.61
CA ARG A 136 17.05 15.94 -3.60
C ARG A 136 17.08 14.55 -4.22
N ASP A 137 16.18 14.31 -5.17
CA ASP A 137 15.78 12.98 -5.62
C ASP A 137 16.23 12.66 -7.05
N GLY A 138 16.65 13.65 -7.84
CA GLY A 138 17.14 13.44 -9.20
C GLY A 138 16.04 13.09 -10.21
N ASP A 139 16.42 12.29 -11.21
CA ASP A 139 15.61 12.01 -12.41
C ASP A 139 14.25 11.37 -12.09
N ILE A 140 14.18 10.55 -11.03
CA ILE A 140 12.92 9.93 -10.60
C ILE A 140 11.87 10.98 -10.22
N ALA A 141 12.29 12.06 -9.54
CA ALA A 141 11.37 13.14 -9.19
C ALA A 141 10.98 13.99 -10.40
N VAL A 142 11.88 14.16 -11.38
CA VAL A 142 11.54 14.82 -12.65
C VAL A 142 10.47 14.02 -13.39
N ALA A 143 10.68 12.71 -13.54
CA ALA A 143 9.73 11.81 -14.19
C ALA A 143 8.38 11.76 -13.46
N ALA A 144 8.39 11.68 -12.13
CA ALA A 144 7.19 11.67 -11.33
C ALA A 144 6.38 12.97 -11.44
N ARG A 145 7.05 14.13 -11.44
CA ARG A 145 6.39 15.42 -11.64
C ARG A 145 5.74 15.53 -13.02
N ALA A 146 6.44 15.09 -14.06
CA ALA A 146 5.90 15.11 -15.43
C ALA A 146 4.66 14.23 -15.60
N ALA A 147 4.59 13.11 -14.87
CA ALA A 147 3.49 12.15 -14.97
C ALA A 147 2.38 12.35 -13.91
N GLY A 148 2.54 13.32 -13.00
CA GLY A 148 1.77 13.43 -11.77
C GLY A 148 2.27 12.47 -10.70
N VAL A 149 2.80 13.02 -9.59
CA VAL A 149 3.53 12.26 -8.56
C VAL A 149 2.69 11.12 -7.98
N ALA A 150 1.41 11.39 -7.68
CA ALA A 150 0.50 10.40 -7.11
C ALA A 150 0.29 9.19 -8.04
N ARG A 151 0.05 9.44 -9.33
CA ARG A 151 -0.13 8.38 -10.33
C ARG A 151 1.18 7.64 -10.60
N TYR A 152 2.31 8.35 -10.52
CA TYR A 152 3.63 7.75 -10.66
C TYR A 152 3.90 6.74 -9.53
N SER A 153 3.74 7.16 -8.28
CA SER A 153 3.93 6.29 -7.11
C SER A 153 2.91 5.15 -7.05
N ALA A 154 1.65 5.40 -7.40
CA ALA A 154 0.64 4.33 -7.51
C ALA A 154 1.06 3.21 -8.50
N ARG A 155 1.75 3.56 -9.60
CA ARG A 155 2.30 2.56 -10.53
C ARG A 155 3.52 1.82 -9.96
N LEU A 156 4.37 2.49 -9.18
CA LEU A 156 5.50 1.82 -8.50
C LEU A 156 5.01 0.76 -7.50
N PHE A 157 3.93 1.07 -6.78
CA PHE A 157 3.33 0.21 -5.78
C PHE A 157 2.05 -0.47 -6.29
N ALA A 158 2.05 -0.90 -7.55
CA ALA A 158 0.95 -1.63 -8.14
C ALA A 158 0.59 -2.87 -7.29
N GLY A 159 -0.71 -3.08 -7.08
CA GLY A 159 -1.22 -4.15 -6.22
C GLY A 159 -1.45 -3.75 -4.76
N THR A 160 -1.00 -2.56 -4.34
CA THR A 160 -1.41 -1.97 -3.05
C THR A 160 -2.75 -1.24 -3.19
N ARG A 161 -3.43 -1.01 -2.07
CA ARG A 161 -4.56 -0.08 -1.97
C ARG A 161 -3.97 1.31 -1.71
N PHE A 162 -3.44 1.91 -2.77
CA PHE A 162 -2.60 3.09 -2.70
C PHE A 162 -3.41 4.35 -2.36
N VAL A 163 -2.85 5.18 -1.48
CA VAL A 163 -3.35 6.47 -1.07
C VAL A 163 -2.20 7.48 -1.04
N ARG A 164 -2.42 8.67 -1.58
CA ARG A 164 -1.54 9.82 -1.34
C ARG A 164 -2.24 10.79 -0.41
N ALA A 165 -1.59 11.17 0.69
CA ALA A 165 -2.15 12.08 1.69
C ALA A 165 -1.06 12.87 2.42
N PHE A 166 -1.43 13.92 3.16
CA PHE A 166 -0.55 14.75 4.02
C PHE A 166 0.62 15.47 3.32
N ASN A 167 0.91 15.19 2.05
CA ASN A 167 2.04 15.75 1.34
C ASN A 167 1.96 17.29 1.15
N SER A 168 0.81 17.91 1.41
CA SER A 168 0.60 19.37 1.37
C SER A 168 0.77 20.06 2.73
N ILE A 169 1.01 19.31 3.82
CA ILE A 169 1.10 19.85 5.17
C ILE A 169 2.54 19.71 5.67
N ASN A 170 3.12 20.80 6.15
CA ASN A 170 4.44 20.76 6.77
C ASN A 170 4.38 19.99 8.10
N ALA A 171 5.39 19.17 8.41
CA ALA A 171 5.45 18.41 9.65
C ALA A 171 5.23 19.25 10.92
N ASN A 172 5.76 20.49 10.94
CA ASN A 172 5.61 21.40 12.08
C ASN A 172 4.20 21.98 12.23
N SER A 173 3.37 21.85 11.19
CA SER A 173 1.98 22.29 11.17
C SER A 173 1.00 21.16 11.47
N LEU A 174 1.47 19.91 11.58
CA LEU A 174 0.62 18.76 11.94
C LEU A 174 0.19 18.83 13.41
N GLY A 175 -1.06 18.45 13.66
CA GLY A 175 -1.67 18.48 14.99
C GLY A 175 -3.06 19.11 14.96
N PRO A 176 -3.67 19.38 16.14
CA PRO A 176 -4.99 19.97 16.20
C PRO A 176 -5.10 21.25 15.37
N GLY A 177 -6.00 21.27 14.38
CA GLY A 177 -6.22 22.44 13.53
C GLY A 177 -5.24 22.57 12.36
N CYS A 178 -4.60 21.49 11.91
CA CYS A 178 -3.71 21.48 10.74
C CYS A 178 -4.39 21.78 9.39
N GLY A 179 -5.64 22.24 9.40
CA GLY A 179 -6.39 22.62 8.21
C GLY A 179 -6.81 21.42 7.37
N GLU A 180 -6.91 21.63 6.06
CA GLU A 180 -7.34 20.61 5.11
C GLU A 180 -6.16 19.73 4.68
N ALA A 181 -6.33 18.41 4.78
CA ALA A 181 -5.43 17.43 4.20
C ALA A 181 -6.07 16.84 2.93
N LEU A 182 -5.53 17.19 1.78
CA LEU A 182 -5.91 16.60 0.51
C LEU A 182 -5.45 15.14 0.45
N TYR A 183 -6.31 14.25 -0.02
CA TYR A 183 -5.98 12.84 -0.19
C TYR A 183 -6.66 12.22 -1.41
N SER A 184 -5.90 11.42 -2.14
CA SER A 184 -6.31 10.73 -3.38
C SER A 184 -6.03 9.24 -3.23
N TYR A 185 -6.94 8.38 -3.64
CA TYR A 185 -6.87 6.93 -3.37
C TYR A 185 -7.42 6.12 -4.54
N THR A 186 -6.94 4.88 -4.64
CA THR A 186 -7.33 3.86 -5.64
C THR A 186 -8.46 2.95 -5.18
N ASP A 187 -8.82 2.98 -3.89
CA ASP A 187 -9.78 2.09 -3.26
C ASP A 187 -10.56 2.81 -2.15
N ASP A 188 -11.88 2.62 -2.10
CA ASP A 188 -12.79 3.38 -1.24
C ASP A 188 -12.59 3.11 0.25
N GLU A 189 -12.33 1.86 0.64
CA GLU A 189 -12.08 1.55 2.05
C GLU A 189 -10.71 2.09 2.51
N ALA A 190 -9.68 2.05 1.67
CA ALA A 190 -8.41 2.74 1.92
C ALA A 190 -8.62 4.25 2.09
N GLY A 191 -9.51 4.83 1.28
CA GLY A 191 -9.96 6.21 1.43
C GLY A 191 -10.62 6.49 2.77
N ARG A 192 -11.58 5.65 3.18
CA ARG A 192 -12.29 5.79 4.47
C ARG A 192 -11.32 5.70 5.65
N VAL A 193 -10.47 4.68 5.67
CA VAL A 193 -9.45 4.50 6.73
C VAL A 193 -8.49 5.69 6.75
N THR A 194 -8.03 6.17 5.60
CA THR A 194 -7.14 7.34 5.55
C THR A 194 -7.83 8.60 6.06
N ALA A 195 -9.11 8.82 5.76
CA ALA A 195 -9.87 9.94 6.28
C ALA A 195 -9.99 9.89 7.82
N GLU A 196 -10.09 8.71 8.43
CA GLU A 196 -10.05 8.54 9.89
C GLU A 196 -8.66 8.87 10.45
N LEU A 197 -7.59 8.45 9.78
CA LEU A 197 -6.21 8.79 10.17
C LEU A 197 -5.91 10.30 10.04
N ILE A 198 -6.45 10.96 9.01
CA ILE A 198 -6.37 12.42 8.84
C ILE A 198 -7.03 13.14 10.02
N ARG A 199 -8.24 12.74 10.40
CA ARG A 199 -8.95 13.32 11.56
C ARG A 199 -8.19 13.04 12.86
N ALA A 200 -7.66 11.83 13.02
CA ALA A 200 -6.86 11.46 14.19
C ALA A 200 -5.55 12.26 14.31
N ALA A 201 -4.98 12.72 13.19
CA ALA A 201 -3.85 13.63 13.16
C ALA A 201 -4.24 15.09 13.46
N GLY A 202 -5.53 15.40 13.51
CA GLY A 202 -6.06 16.74 13.80
C GLY A 202 -6.41 17.59 12.58
N CYS A 203 -6.43 17.01 11.37
CA CYS A 203 -6.75 17.73 10.13
C CYS A 203 -8.16 17.34 9.60
N THR A 204 -8.63 18.09 8.62
CA THR A 204 -9.88 17.83 7.90
C THR A 204 -9.60 17.11 6.58
N PRO A 205 -10.14 15.90 6.33
CA PRO A 205 -9.91 15.19 5.08
C PRO A 205 -10.69 15.82 3.93
N VAL A 206 -9.98 16.15 2.84
CA VAL A 206 -10.58 16.66 1.60
C VAL A 206 -10.22 15.75 0.43
N ARG A 207 -11.24 15.22 -0.26
CA ARG A 207 -11.03 14.32 -1.40
C ARG A 207 -10.34 15.10 -2.53
N GLY A 208 -9.18 14.60 -2.95
CA GLY A 208 -8.45 15.04 -4.13
C GLY A 208 -8.96 14.36 -5.41
N GLN A 209 -8.14 14.42 -6.46
CA GLN A 209 -8.47 13.81 -7.75
C GLN A 209 -8.36 12.28 -7.68
N ASP A 210 -9.05 11.59 -8.58
CA ASP A 210 -8.94 10.13 -8.70
C ASP A 210 -7.58 9.71 -9.26
N LEU A 211 -7.06 8.58 -8.76
CA LEU A 211 -5.75 8.02 -9.13
C LEU A 211 -5.81 6.98 -10.25
#